data_AF-A0A969PU66-F1
#
_entry.id   AF-A0A969PU66-F1
#
_cell.length_a   1.000
_cell.length_b   1.000
_cell.length_c   1.000
_cell.angle_alpha   90.00
_cell.angle_beta   90.00
_cell.angle_gamma   90.00
#
_symmetry.space_group_name_H-M   'P 1'
#
loop_
_entity.id
_entity.type
_entity.pdbx_description
1 polymer ?
#
loop_
_entity_poly.entity_id
_entity_poly.type
_entity_poly.pdbx_seq_one_letter_code
_entity_poly.pdbx_strand_id
1 'polypeptide(L)'
;MQVQVASAQQIIPAADGTMTVVTPKGDRFVIDGGTLSGDGRNLFHSFQEFGLSADQIATFLSNPSIQNILSRITGGNPSMINGGIEVVGGNSNLFLMNPAGIVFGTGASLNVPADFTATTATGIGFEGGWFEAIGTNDYANLVGNPNGFQFHADPAGAIINAGDLAVNPGQNLSLLGGTVVNTGTLKAPGGNVSAIVVPGTSRVRLSQEGQLLSLEVELPKKASGESVRVRGLDLPTLLTGSDVETGLQVTSAQEVKLTESGTTIPTDPGTTVISGTVDASNPQGTGGEINLLGDRVGIIDANINASGQTGGGTVLIGGDYKGQGTIPRAEVTVIDKNSTIRVDAIENGRGGRAIAWAEKTTAFGGNILARGGENSGNGGFVEVSGKDQLIYRGNVDVSAQNGNPGTLLLDPENIIVVDGMEGQNDSAISDGQILAGESPGATFTISEEMLESTRGNVVLEANNNISIADLSDNRLFYSAILLALEPMQIAVVRVHF
;
A
#
# COMPACT_ATOMS: atom_id res chain seq x y z
N MET A 1 -31.92 -0.69 -34.11
CA MET A 1 -30.55 -1.24 -33.98
C MET A 1 -30.57 -2.21 -32.83
N GLN A 2 -30.35 -3.49 -33.09
CA GLN A 2 -30.10 -4.46 -32.03
C GLN A 2 -28.82 -4.05 -31.32
N VAL A 3 -28.90 -3.79 -30.02
CA VAL A 3 -27.73 -3.62 -29.16
C VAL A 3 -27.02 -4.97 -29.17
N GLN A 4 -25.87 -5.02 -29.85
CA GLN A 4 -24.97 -6.15 -29.78
C GLN A 4 -24.41 -6.13 -28.36
N VAL A 5 -24.97 -6.97 -27.48
CA VAL A 5 -24.42 -7.20 -26.14
C VAL A 5 -23.03 -7.78 -26.38
N ALA A 6 -21.99 -7.04 -26.02
CA ALA A 6 -20.62 -7.52 -26.13
C ALA A 6 -20.50 -8.82 -25.33
N SER A 7 -19.99 -9.86 -25.99
CA SER A 7 -19.64 -11.12 -25.33
C SER A 7 -18.55 -10.84 -24.31
N ALA A 8 -18.74 -11.25 -23.06
CA ALA A 8 -17.64 -11.26 -22.09
C ALA A 8 -16.46 -12.09 -22.61
N GLN A 9 -15.25 -11.69 -22.20
CA GLN A 9 -14.01 -12.40 -22.47
C GLN A 9 -14.10 -13.80 -21.81
N GLN A 10 -14.07 -14.86 -22.63
CA GLN A 10 -14.13 -16.24 -22.13
C GLN A 10 -12.78 -16.67 -21.54
N ILE A 11 -12.79 -17.64 -20.61
CA ILE A 11 -11.55 -18.28 -20.15
C ILE A 11 -11.07 -19.25 -21.23
N ILE A 12 -9.88 -19.00 -21.77
CA ILE A 12 -9.28 -19.80 -22.83
C ILE A 12 -7.93 -20.32 -22.34
N PRO A 13 -7.71 -21.65 -22.21
CA PRO A 13 -6.42 -22.20 -21.81
C PRO A 13 -5.36 -21.94 -22.90
N ALA A 14 -4.12 -21.71 -22.48
CA ALA A 14 -3.00 -21.53 -23.41
C ALA A 14 -2.51 -22.87 -23.97
N ALA A 15 -2.20 -22.91 -25.26
CA ALA A 15 -1.59 -24.06 -25.92
C ALA A 15 -0.06 -24.02 -25.84
N ASP A 16 0.49 -23.98 -24.62
CA ASP A 16 1.91 -23.72 -24.35
C ASP A 16 2.64 -24.83 -23.58
N GLY A 17 2.01 -25.99 -23.44
CA GLY A 17 2.57 -27.15 -22.71
C GLY A 17 2.30 -27.15 -21.21
N THR A 18 1.60 -26.15 -20.66
CA THR A 18 1.17 -26.15 -19.24
C THR A 18 0.02 -27.12 -18.98
N MET A 19 -0.58 -27.70 -20.02
CA MET A 19 -1.65 -28.71 -19.91
C MET A 19 -2.86 -28.24 -19.08
N THR A 20 -3.15 -26.94 -19.06
CA THR A 20 -4.33 -26.39 -18.39
C THR A 20 -5.59 -26.79 -19.12
N VAL A 21 -6.58 -27.30 -18.39
CA VAL A 21 -7.87 -27.72 -18.93
C VAL A 21 -8.97 -26.87 -18.32
N VAL A 22 -9.84 -26.32 -19.17
CA VAL A 22 -11.00 -25.54 -18.75
C VAL A 22 -12.26 -26.26 -19.22
N THR A 23 -13.08 -26.72 -18.28
CA THR A 23 -14.32 -27.45 -18.56
C THR A 23 -15.53 -26.62 -18.12
N PRO A 24 -16.32 -26.06 -19.06
CA PRO A 24 -17.57 -25.38 -18.73
C PRO A 24 -18.60 -26.38 -18.17
N LYS A 25 -19.21 -26.01 -17.04
CA LYS A 25 -20.30 -26.74 -16.37
C LYS A 25 -21.39 -25.74 -15.96
N GLY A 26 -22.25 -25.41 -16.93
CA GLY A 26 -23.17 -24.28 -16.79
C GLY A 26 -22.38 -22.99 -16.65
N ASP A 27 -22.61 -22.31 -15.55
CA ASP A 27 -22.08 -21.00 -15.16
C ASP A 27 -20.66 -21.12 -14.56
N ARG A 28 -20.20 -22.34 -14.29
CA ARG A 28 -18.88 -22.63 -13.73
C ARG A 28 -17.88 -23.05 -14.80
N PHE A 29 -16.68 -22.48 -14.75
CA PHE A 29 -15.52 -22.94 -15.50
C PHE A 29 -14.61 -23.72 -14.57
N VAL A 30 -14.64 -25.05 -14.65
CA VAL A 30 -13.77 -25.91 -13.84
C VAL A 30 -12.40 -25.95 -14.48
N ILE A 31 -11.40 -25.47 -13.74
CA ILE A 31 -9.99 -25.41 -14.14
C ILE A 31 -9.26 -26.56 -13.46
N ASP A 32 -8.68 -27.44 -14.27
CA ASP A 32 -7.97 -28.65 -13.87
C ASP A 32 -6.71 -28.86 -14.75
N GLY A 33 -6.02 -29.98 -14.58
CA GLY A 33 -4.77 -30.27 -15.26
C GLY A 33 -3.66 -29.38 -14.70
N GLY A 34 -2.94 -28.70 -15.58
CA GLY A 34 -1.79 -27.89 -15.18
C GLY A 34 -0.50 -28.70 -15.10
N THR A 35 0.58 -28.01 -14.73
CA THR A 35 1.90 -28.63 -14.53
C THR A 35 2.34 -28.41 -13.09
N LEU A 36 2.91 -29.43 -12.46
CA LEU A 36 3.44 -29.35 -11.10
C LEU A 36 4.93 -28.99 -11.09
N SER A 37 5.37 -28.32 -10.03
CA SER A 37 6.79 -28.23 -9.67
C SER A 37 7.40 -29.58 -9.31
N GLY A 38 8.74 -29.66 -9.29
CA GLY A 38 9.46 -30.90 -8.97
C GLY A 38 9.19 -31.44 -7.55
N ASP A 39 8.81 -30.58 -6.61
CA ASP A 39 8.39 -30.93 -5.25
C ASP A 39 6.87 -31.19 -5.12
N GLY A 40 6.10 -30.99 -6.20
CA GLY A 40 4.65 -31.18 -6.24
C GLY A 40 3.82 -30.15 -5.48
N ARG A 41 4.42 -29.06 -4.98
CA ARG A 41 3.74 -28.06 -4.14
C ARG A 41 3.17 -26.86 -4.90
N ASN A 42 3.69 -26.58 -6.10
CA ASN A 42 3.23 -25.48 -6.94
C ASN A 42 2.53 -26.05 -8.17
N LEU A 43 1.27 -25.66 -8.39
CA LEU A 43 0.47 -25.99 -9.56
C LEU A 43 0.40 -24.77 -10.48
N PHE A 44 0.89 -24.94 -11.71
CA PHE A 44 0.93 -23.88 -12.71
C PHE A 44 -0.21 -24.04 -13.72
N HIS A 45 -0.92 -22.94 -13.97
CA HIS A 45 -1.90 -22.80 -15.05
C HIS A 45 -1.52 -21.67 -16.00
N SER A 46 -1.89 -21.84 -17.26
CA SER A 46 -1.64 -20.85 -18.30
C SER A 46 -2.87 -20.66 -19.17
N PHE A 47 -3.23 -19.39 -19.37
CA PHE A 47 -4.40 -18.97 -20.12
C PHE A 47 -3.98 -18.03 -21.25
N GLN A 48 -4.66 -18.11 -22.38
CA GLN A 48 -4.61 -17.08 -23.40
C GLN A 48 -5.48 -15.90 -22.96
N GLU A 49 -6.68 -16.19 -22.48
CA GLU A 49 -7.65 -15.20 -22.01
C GLU A 49 -8.22 -15.65 -20.66
N PHE A 50 -8.46 -14.71 -19.76
CA PHE A 50 -9.11 -14.99 -18.48
C PHE A 50 -10.05 -13.85 -18.14
N GLY A 51 -11.35 -14.08 -18.33
CA GLY A 51 -12.42 -13.16 -17.99
C GLY A 51 -13.65 -13.89 -17.49
N LEU A 52 -14.50 -13.17 -16.74
CA LEU A 52 -15.71 -13.69 -16.10
C LEU A 52 -16.82 -12.63 -16.16
N SER A 53 -18.04 -13.06 -16.48
CA SER A 53 -19.27 -12.27 -16.30
C SER A 53 -19.80 -12.40 -14.86
N ALA A 54 -20.76 -11.54 -14.48
CA ALA A 54 -21.42 -11.52 -13.16
C ALA A 54 -21.80 -12.89 -12.60
N ASP A 55 -22.44 -13.73 -13.42
CA ASP A 55 -22.96 -15.02 -12.96
C ASP A 55 -21.96 -16.18 -13.14
N GLN A 56 -20.75 -15.88 -13.61
CA GLN A 56 -19.76 -16.91 -13.93
C GLN A 56 -18.78 -17.12 -12.78
N ILE A 57 -18.33 -18.36 -12.60
CA ILE A 57 -17.37 -18.72 -11.56
C ILE A 57 -16.21 -19.50 -12.17
N ALA A 58 -14.97 -19.05 -11.96
CA ALA A 58 -13.78 -19.85 -12.20
C ALA A 58 -13.48 -20.73 -10.97
N THR A 59 -13.53 -22.04 -11.12
CA THR A 59 -13.27 -23.00 -10.03
C THR A 59 -11.96 -23.73 -10.29
N PHE A 60 -10.90 -23.36 -9.57
CA PHE A 60 -9.62 -24.05 -9.59
C PHE A 60 -9.66 -25.31 -8.73
N LEU A 61 -9.36 -26.46 -9.33
CA LEU A 61 -9.21 -27.72 -8.60
C LEU A 61 -7.81 -27.81 -8.01
N SER A 62 -7.76 -28.05 -6.71
CA SER A 62 -6.55 -28.28 -5.94
C SER A 62 -6.62 -29.62 -5.20
N ASN A 63 -5.56 -29.92 -4.45
CA ASN A 63 -5.48 -31.03 -3.52
C ASN A 63 -4.68 -30.61 -2.27
N PRO A 64 -4.69 -31.40 -1.18
CA PRO A 64 -3.97 -31.03 0.05
C PRO A 64 -2.44 -30.95 -0.06
N SER A 65 -1.82 -31.50 -1.13
CA SER A 65 -0.38 -31.36 -1.36
C SER A 65 0.02 -30.08 -2.10
N ILE A 66 -0.92 -29.43 -2.79
CA ILE A 66 -0.67 -28.17 -3.49
C ILE A 66 -0.74 -27.03 -2.48
N GLN A 67 0.36 -26.28 -2.38
CA GLN A 67 0.44 -25.08 -1.56
C GLN A 67 0.12 -23.81 -2.36
N ASN A 68 0.56 -23.72 -3.61
CA ASN A 68 0.34 -22.53 -4.43
C ASN A 68 -0.21 -22.92 -5.80
N ILE A 69 -1.24 -22.20 -6.25
CA ILE A 69 -1.75 -22.23 -7.61
C ILE A 69 -1.28 -20.93 -8.28
N LEU A 70 -0.51 -21.04 -9.35
CA LEU A 70 0.03 -19.90 -10.09
C LEU A 70 -0.55 -19.87 -11.50
N SER A 71 -1.34 -18.85 -11.78
CA SER A 71 -2.03 -18.67 -13.04
C SER A 71 -1.45 -17.50 -13.81
N ARG A 72 -1.00 -17.72 -15.06
CA ARG A 72 -0.55 -16.66 -15.96
C ARG A 72 -1.51 -16.46 -17.13
N ILE A 73 -1.66 -15.20 -17.56
CA ILE A 73 -2.37 -14.84 -18.79
C ILE A 73 -1.34 -14.37 -19.83
N THR A 74 -1.38 -14.96 -21.02
CA THR A 74 -0.34 -14.85 -22.05
C THR A 74 -0.83 -14.22 -23.36
N GLY A 75 -2.14 -14.03 -23.53
CA GLY A 75 -2.75 -13.52 -24.78
C GLY A 75 -2.55 -12.02 -25.03
N GLY A 76 -2.07 -11.27 -24.03
CA GLY A 76 -1.79 -9.83 -24.14
C GLY A 76 -3.00 -8.92 -23.93
N ASN A 77 -4.19 -9.49 -23.67
CA ASN A 77 -5.38 -8.73 -23.30
C ASN A 77 -5.53 -8.66 -21.77
N PRO A 78 -6.09 -7.56 -21.23
CA PRO A 78 -6.38 -7.43 -19.81
C PRO A 78 -7.43 -8.46 -19.38
N SER A 79 -7.47 -8.80 -18.09
CA SER A 79 -8.49 -9.69 -17.53
C SER A 79 -9.70 -8.91 -17.03
N MET A 80 -10.85 -9.08 -17.67
CA MET A 80 -12.12 -8.52 -17.21
C MET A 80 -12.87 -9.53 -16.34
N ILE A 81 -12.87 -9.33 -15.02
CA ILE A 81 -13.38 -10.28 -14.03
C ILE A 81 -14.54 -9.62 -13.31
N ASN A 82 -15.77 -9.95 -13.70
CA ASN A 82 -16.98 -9.47 -13.03
C ASN A 82 -17.70 -10.58 -12.26
N GLY A 83 -17.10 -11.76 -12.08
CA GLY A 83 -17.71 -12.93 -11.42
C GLY A 83 -16.83 -13.54 -10.33
N GLY A 84 -17.17 -14.75 -9.90
CA GLY A 84 -16.51 -15.42 -8.77
C GLY A 84 -15.21 -16.16 -9.14
N ILE A 85 -14.21 -16.10 -8.27
CA ILE A 85 -13.03 -16.98 -8.33
C ILE A 85 -13.03 -17.88 -7.09
N GLU A 86 -12.91 -19.18 -7.30
CA GLU A 86 -12.98 -20.17 -6.24
C GLU A 86 -11.85 -21.20 -6.36
N VAL A 87 -11.33 -21.66 -5.21
CA VAL A 87 -10.39 -22.79 -5.13
C VAL A 87 -11.03 -23.89 -4.27
N VAL A 88 -11.05 -25.12 -4.77
CA VAL A 88 -11.62 -26.28 -4.06
C VAL A 88 -10.63 -27.43 -3.95
N GLY A 89 -10.78 -28.28 -2.93
CA GLY A 89 -10.01 -29.51 -2.78
C GLY A 89 -8.67 -29.39 -2.04
N GLY A 90 -8.26 -28.19 -1.64
CA GLY A 90 -7.02 -27.94 -0.88
C GLY A 90 -7.06 -26.65 -0.08
N ASN A 91 -5.94 -26.29 0.54
CA ASN A 91 -5.74 -25.02 1.26
C ASN A 91 -4.61 -24.23 0.59
N SER A 92 -4.77 -23.97 -0.71
CA SER A 92 -3.73 -23.41 -1.56
C SER A 92 -3.90 -21.90 -1.72
N ASN A 93 -2.77 -21.19 -1.75
CA ASN A 93 -2.71 -19.79 -2.18
C ASN A 93 -3.00 -19.69 -3.68
N LEU A 94 -3.59 -18.59 -4.12
CA LEU A 94 -3.86 -18.32 -5.54
C LEU A 94 -3.14 -17.06 -6.01
N PHE A 95 -2.30 -17.21 -7.02
CA PHE A 95 -1.62 -16.13 -7.73
C PHE A 95 -2.22 -15.98 -9.12
N LEU A 96 -2.69 -14.78 -9.47
CA LEU A 96 -3.20 -14.42 -10.79
C LEU A 96 -2.32 -13.34 -11.42
N MET A 97 -1.61 -13.68 -12.48
CA MET A 97 -0.64 -12.82 -13.15
C MET A 97 -1.10 -12.45 -14.56
N ASN A 98 -1.40 -11.17 -14.80
CA ASN A 98 -1.66 -10.64 -16.13
C ASN A 98 -0.95 -9.29 -16.35
N PRO A 99 0.17 -9.26 -17.10
CA PRO A 99 0.89 -8.02 -17.39
C PRO A 99 0.08 -6.95 -18.13
N ALA A 100 -0.97 -7.34 -18.87
CA ALA A 100 -1.80 -6.42 -19.62
C ALA A 100 -2.72 -5.56 -18.72
N GLY A 101 -3.02 -6.05 -17.51
CA GLY A 101 -3.92 -5.40 -16.55
C GLY A 101 -5.04 -6.33 -16.07
N ILE A 102 -5.68 -5.97 -14.96
CA ILE A 102 -6.77 -6.75 -14.35
C ILE A 102 -7.86 -5.79 -13.88
N VAL A 103 -9.12 -6.07 -14.24
CA VAL A 103 -10.29 -5.32 -13.76
C VAL A 103 -11.19 -6.29 -13.00
N PHE A 104 -11.34 -6.08 -11.71
CA PHE A 104 -12.38 -6.70 -10.89
C PHE A 104 -13.59 -5.77 -10.87
N GLY A 105 -14.68 -6.19 -11.50
CA GLY A 105 -15.95 -5.47 -11.54
C GLY A 105 -16.76 -5.58 -10.27
N THR A 106 -17.90 -4.88 -10.24
CA THR A 106 -18.82 -4.88 -9.09
C THR A 106 -19.38 -6.26 -8.71
N GLY A 107 -19.42 -7.22 -9.63
CA GLY A 107 -19.80 -8.62 -9.36
C GLY A 107 -18.63 -9.53 -8.96
N ALA A 108 -17.40 -9.03 -8.95
CA ALA A 108 -16.24 -9.84 -8.62
C ALA A 108 -16.22 -10.23 -7.14
N SER A 109 -15.95 -11.51 -6.87
CA SER A 109 -15.85 -12.04 -5.50
C SER A 109 -14.84 -13.17 -5.41
N LEU A 110 -14.26 -13.39 -4.23
CA LEU A 110 -13.32 -14.48 -3.97
C LEU A 110 -13.92 -15.51 -3.00
N ASN A 111 -13.72 -16.79 -3.30
CA ASN A 111 -13.90 -17.92 -2.39
C ASN A 111 -12.62 -18.77 -2.38
N VAL A 112 -11.59 -18.26 -1.74
CA VAL A 112 -10.26 -18.86 -1.70
C VAL A 112 -9.90 -19.26 -0.26
N PRO A 113 -9.34 -20.46 -0.04
CA PRO A 113 -9.12 -20.98 1.31
C PRO A 113 -7.93 -20.31 2.02
N ALA A 114 -6.93 -19.84 1.25
CA ALA A 114 -5.70 -19.23 1.74
C ALA A 114 -5.44 -17.85 1.07
N ASP A 115 -4.18 -17.45 0.90
CA ASP A 115 -3.81 -16.13 0.38
C ASP A 115 -4.21 -15.93 -1.09
N PHE A 116 -4.54 -14.68 -1.44
CA PHE A 116 -4.78 -14.25 -2.82
C PHE A 116 -3.83 -13.14 -3.24
N THR A 117 -3.21 -13.31 -4.41
CA THR A 117 -2.37 -12.28 -5.04
C THR A 117 -2.80 -12.08 -6.48
N ALA A 118 -3.15 -10.84 -6.85
CA ALA A 118 -3.30 -10.43 -8.23
C ALA A 118 -2.16 -9.49 -8.61
N THR A 119 -1.53 -9.73 -9.76
CA THR A 119 -0.36 -8.96 -10.18
C THR A 119 -0.30 -8.69 -11.68
N THR A 120 0.24 -7.53 -12.07
CA THR A 120 0.64 -7.23 -13.45
C THR A 120 2.15 -7.38 -13.66
N ALA A 121 2.83 -8.06 -12.75
CA ALA A 121 4.20 -8.49 -12.94
C ALA A 121 4.32 -9.34 -14.21
N THR A 122 5.48 -9.30 -14.84
CA THR A 122 5.85 -10.18 -15.95
C THR A 122 6.47 -11.49 -15.46
N GLY A 123 6.80 -11.62 -14.18
CA GLY A 123 7.26 -12.87 -13.61
C GLY A 123 7.11 -12.96 -12.09
N ILE A 124 6.98 -14.19 -11.59
CA ILE A 124 6.96 -14.54 -10.16
C ILE A 124 8.20 -15.37 -9.84
N GLY A 125 9.00 -14.91 -8.88
CA GLY A 125 10.32 -15.44 -8.56
C GLY A 125 10.28 -16.62 -7.59
N PHE A 126 11.22 -17.54 -7.76
CA PHE A 126 11.52 -18.67 -6.88
C PHE A 126 13.05 -18.78 -6.72
N GLU A 127 13.53 -19.64 -5.83
CA GLU A 127 14.98 -19.88 -5.71
C GLU A 127 15.58 -20.45 -7.01
N GLY A 128 14.84 -21.33 -7.70
CA GLY A 128 15.29 -22.00 -8.93
C GLY A 128 15.03 -21.24 -10.24
N GLY A 129 14.43 -20.04 -10.20
CA GLY A 129 14.15 -19.26 -11.41
C GLY A 129 12.90 -18.40 -11.31
N TRP A 130 12.34 -18.04 -12.47
CA TRP A 130 11.14 -17.21 -12.59
C TRP A 130 10.02 -17.96 -13.32
N PHE A 131 8.82 -17.87 -12.79
CA PHE A 131 7.59 -18.16 -13.52
C PHE A 131 7.24 -16.93 -14.37
N GLU A 132 7.66 -16.94 -15.63
CA GLU A 132 7.49 -15.84 -16.57
C GLU A 132 6.08 -15.85 -17.20
N ALA A 133 5.52 -14.66 -17.41
CA ALA A 133 4.27 -14.46 -18.13
C ALA A 133 4.42 -14.71 -19.63
N ILE A 134 5.61 -14.52 -20.19
CA ILE A 134 5.89 -14.73 -21.62
C ILE A 134 7.06 -15.67 -21.79
N GLY A 135 6.91 -16.62 -22.72
CA GLY A 135 7.94 -17.60 -23.04
C GLY A 135 7.75 -18.91 -22.29
N THR A 136 8.83 -19.69 -22.23
CA THR A 136 8.88 -21.04 -21.66
C THR A 136 9.30 -21.00 -20.20
N ASN A 137 8.66 -21.81 -19.36
CA ASN A 137 9.01 -21.96 -17.95
C ASN A 137 9.59 -23.33 -17.66
N ASP A 138 10.58 -23.38 -16.78
CA ASP A 138 11.12 -24.61 -16.23
C ASP A 138 10.39 -24.98 -14.94
N TYR A 139 9.15 -25.46 -15.08
CA TYR A 139 8.25 -25.75 -13.97
C TYR A 139 8.89 -26.63 -12.89
N ALA A 140 9.71 -27.62 -13.28
CA ALA A 140 10.32 -28.56 -12.36
C ALA A 140 11.24 -27.88 -11.33
N ASN A 141 11.89 -26.77 -11.69
CA ASN A 141 12.81 -26.02 -10.82
C ASN A 141 12.14 -24.89 -10.03
N LEU A 142 10.85 -24.58 -10.29
CA LEU A 142 10.08 -23.58 -9.54
C LEU A 142 9.50 -24.18 -8.26
N VAL A 143 10.37 -24.66 -7.38
CA VAL A 143 10.06 -25.32 -6.10
C VAL A 143 10.05 -24.33 -4.94
N GLY A 144 9.41 -24.71 -3.83
CA GLY A 144 9.30 -23.84 -2.65
C GLY A 144 8.29 -22.70 -2.80
N ASN A 145 8.47 -21.62 -2.03
CA ASN A 145 7.53 -20.49 -2.01
C ASN A 145 7.94 -19.40 -3.02
N PRO A 146 6.97 -18.71 -3.65
CA PRO A 146 7.22 -17.46 -4.36
C PRO A 146 8.00 -16.47 -3.49
N ASN A 147 9.05 -15.86 -4.04
CA ASN A 147 9.98 -14.99 -3.33
C ASN A 147 10.27 -13.65 -4.04
N GLY A 148 9.68 -13.39 -5.22
CA GLY A 148 9.75 -12.09 -5.86
C GLY A 148 8.68 -11.85 -6.94
N PHE A 149 8.58 -10.60 -7.37
CA PHE A 149 7.85 -10.16 -8.56
C PHE A 149 8.78 -9.34 -9.46
N GLN A 150 8.61 -9.48 -10.78
CA GLN A 150 9.45 -8.79 -11.75
C GLN A 150 8.56 -8.07 -12.74
N PHE A 151 8.85 -6.79 -12.99
CA PHE A 151 8.06 -5.92 -13.85
C PHE A 151 8.91 -5.45 -15.02
N HIS A 152 8.71 -6.04 -16.21
CA HIS A 152 9.34 -5.59 -17.46
C HIS A 152 8.40 -4.81 -18.37
N ALA A 153 7.11 -4.77 -18.05
CA ALA A 153 6.14 -4.06 -18.85
C ALA A 153 6.37 -2.55 -18.74
N ASP A 154 6.37 -1.87 -19.89
CA ASP A 154 6.52 -0.42 -19.98
C ASP A 154 5.46 0.21 -20.94
N PRO A 155 4.41 0.86 -20.41
CA PRO A 155 4.11 0.98 -18.97
C PRO A 155 3.71 -0.37 -18.35
N ALA A 156 3.82 -0.49 -17.03
CA ALA A 156 3.28 -1.63 -16.29
C ALA A 156 1.74 -1.55 -16.23
N GLY A 157 1.06 -2.70 -16.29
CA GLY A 157 -0.40 -2.75 -16.33
C GLY A 157 -1.08 -2.22 -15.07
N ALA A 158 -2.34 -1.80 -15.20
CA ALA A 158 -3.16 -1.36 -14.08
C ALA A 158 -4.02 -2.50 -13.48
N ILE A 159 -4.29 -2.42 -12.17
CA ILE A 159 -5.29 -3.22 -11.48
C ILE A 159 -6.40 -2.29 -10.98
N ILE A 160 -7.65 -2.57 -11.34
CA ILE A 160 -8.82 -1.89 -10.80
C ILE A 160 -9.63 -2.90 -9.99
N ASN A 161 -10.01 -2.56 -8.76
CA ASN A 161 -10.99 -3.30 -7.98
C ASN A 161 -12.23 -2.47 -7.66
N ALA A 162 -13.38 -2.90 -8.18
CA ALA A 162 -14.70 -2.40 -7.83
C ALA A 162 -15.59 -3.46 -7.17
N GLY A 163 -15.09 -4.70 -7.02
CA GLY A 163 -15.80 -5.81 -6.42
C GLY A 163 -15.56 -5.96 -4.92
N ASP A 164 -16.03 -7.08 -4.37
CA ASP A 164 -15.81 -7.48 -2.98
C ASP A 164 -14.77 -8.60 -2.90
N LEU A 165 -13.51 -8.20 -2.81
CA LEU A 165 -12.40 -9.15 -2.71
C LEU A 165 -12.09 -9.42 -1.24
N ALA A 166 -12.55 -10.57 -0.76
CA ALA A 166 -12.37 -11.00 0.62
C ALA A 166 -11.65 -12.36 0.71
N VAL A 167 -10.68 -12.46 1.61
CA VAL A 167 -10.05 -13.73 2.01
C VAL A 167 -10.48 -14.13 3.41
N ASN A 168 -10.24 -15.39 3.76
CA ASN A 168 -10.55 -15.90 5.10
C ASN A 168 -9.71 -15.22 6.20
N PRO A 169 -10.17 -15.24 7.46
CA PRO A 169 -9.42 -14.67 8.58
C PRO A 169 -7.98 -15.19 8.67
N GLY A 170 -7.04 -14.29 8.92
CA GLY A 170 -5.60 -14.57 9.02
C GLY A 170 -4.89 -14.82 7.69
N GLN A 171 -5.58 -14.73 6.55
CA GLN A 171 -4.97 -14.83 5.21
C GLN A 171 -4.66 -13.44 4.65
N ASN A 172 -3.89 -13.40 3.57
CA ASN A 172 -3.41 -12.17 2.94
C ASN A 172 -4.06 -11.93 1.59
N LEU A 173 -4.31 -10.64 1.29
CA LEU A 173 -4.78 -10.17 0.00
C LEU A 173 -3.80 -9.13 -0.55
N SER A 174 -3.23 -9.40 -1.73
CA SER A 174 -2.25 -8.51 -2.35
C SER A 174 -2.60 -8.16 -3.79
N LEU A 175 -2.60 -6.85 -4.11
CA LEU A 175 -2.69 -6.30 -5.45
C LEU A 175 -1.36 -5.61 -5.79
N LEU A 176 -0.66 -6.11 -6.81
CA LEU A 176 0.63 -5.55 -7.23
C LEU A 176 0.64 -5.16 -8.70
N GLY A 177 0.72 -3.88 -9.01
CA GLY A 177 0.61 -3.39 -10.39
C GLY A 177 1.47 -2.17 -10.70
N GLY A 178 1.42 -1.71 -11.95
CA GLY A 178 1.94 -0.40 -12.35
C GLY A 178 1.05 0.76 -11.90
N THR A 179 -0.23 0.47 -11.67
CA THR A 179 -1.23 1.37 -11.07
C THR A 179 -2.24 0.49 -10.35
N VAL A 180 -2.68 0.88 -9.16
CA VAL A 180 -3.73 0.16 -8.41
C VAL A 180 -4.82 1.15 -8.04
N VAL A 181 -6.06 0.88 -8.44
CA VAL A 181 -7.23 1.67 -8.06
C VAL A 181 -8.26 0.78 -7.38
N ASN A 182 -8.62 1.09 -6.14
CA ASN A 182 -9.74 0.45 -5.44
C ASN A 182 -10.90 1.43 -5.35
N THR A 183 -12.10 0.98 -5.72
CA THR A 183 -13.39 1.65 -5.50
C THR A 183 -14.38 0.73 -4.76
N GLY A 184 -14.11 -0.58 -4.74
CA GLY A 184 -14.88 -1.58 -4.00
C GLY A 184 -14.31 -1.89 -2.62
N THR A 185 -14.29 -3.18 -2.26
CA THR A 185 -13.84 -3.68 -0.97
C THR A 185 -12.65 -4.61 -1.11
N LEU A 186 -11.63 -4.41 -0.27
CA LEU A 186 -10.54 -5.33 -0.02
C LEU A 186 -10.59 -5.79 1.44
N LYS A 187 -10.69 -7.09 1.71
CA LYS A 187 -10.90 -7.61 3.08
C LYS A 187 -10.02 -8.81 3.42
N ALA A 188 -9.28 -8.70 4.52
CA ALA A 188 -8.41 -9.75 5.07
C ALA A 188 -8.43 -9.71 6.62
N PRO A 189 -9.48 -10.24 7.28
CA PRO A 189 -9.69 -10.03 8.71
C PRO A 189 -8.54 -10.57 9.57
N GLY A 190 -7.84 -9.71 10.31
CA GLY A 190 -6.65 -10.08 11.09
C GLY A 190 -5.46 -10.58 10.28
N GLY A 191 -5.51 -10.48 8.95
CA GLY A 191 -4.40 -10.77 8.04
C GLY A 191 -3.87 -9.47 7.41
N ASN A 192 -3.30 -9.56 6.21
CA ASN A 192 -2.66 -8.41 5.57
C ASN A 192 -3.37 -8.03 4.27
N VAL A 193 -3.65 -6.73 4.06
CA VAL A 193 -4.05 -6.18 2.76
C VAL A 193 -2.93 -5.33 2.20
N SER A 194 -2.47 -5.61 0.99
CA SER A 194 -1.40 -4.84 0.34
C SER A 194 -1.81 -4.37 -1.05
N ALA A 195 -1.77 -3.07 -1.29
CA ALA A 195 -1.85 -2.45 -2.61
C ALA A 195 -0.49 -1.80 -2.88
N ILE A 196 0.34 -2.47 -3.69
CA ILE A 196 1.73 -2.07 -3.93
C ILE A 196 1.88 -1.73 -5.39
N VAL A 197 2.26 -0.49 -5.67
CA VAL A 197 2.59 -0.08 -7.02
C VAL A 197 4.09 -0.05 -7.25
N VAL A 198 4.48 -0.59 -8.40
CA VAL A 198 5.87 -0.69 -8.84
C VAL A 198 5.97 0.02 -10.19
N PRO A 199 6.70 1.14 -10.29
CA PRO A 199 6.99 1.75 -11.58
C PRO A 199 7.75 0.72 -12.43
N GLY A 200 7.38 0.60 -13.71
CA GLY A 200 7.89 -0.44 -14.60
C GLY A 200 9.42 -0.53 -14.64
N THR A 201 9.96 -1.66 -15.08
CA THR A 201 11.41 -2.01 -15.08
C THR A 201 12.04 -2.26 -13.71
N SER A 202 11.28 -2.83 -12.76
CA SER A 202 11.73 -3.07 -11.38
C SER A 202 11.53 -4.53 -10.92
N ARG A 203 12.25 -4.92 -9.85
CA ARG A 203 12.08 -6.21 -9.16
C ARG A 203 11.71 -6.00 -7.70
N VAL A 204 10.71 -6.74 -7.23
CA VAL A 204 10.26 -6.80 -5.83
C VAL A 204 10.63 -8.18 -5.27
N ARG A 205 11.08 -8.26 -4.02
CA ARG A 205 11.29 -9.54 -3.31
C ARG A 205 10.25 -9.70 -2.20
N LEU A 206 9.66 -10.89 -2.05
CA LEU A 206 8.70 -11.20 -0.98
C LEU A 206 9.38 -11.54 0.36
N SER A 207 10.65 -12.00 0.36
CA SER A 207 11.23 -12.67 1.54
C SER A 207 12.46 -12.00 2.16
N GLN A 208 12.74 -10.74 1.86
CA GLN A 208 13.67 -9.94 2.64
C GLN A 208 13.13 -8.52 2.67
N GLU A 209 12.98 -8.00 3.89
CA GLU A 209 12.76 -6.57 4.17
C GLU A 209 13.63 -5.77 3.20
N GLY A 210 13.01 -5.25 2.14
CA GLY A 210 13.44 -3.96 1.68
C GLY A 210 14.31 -3.72 0.49
N GLN A 211 14.41 -4.69 -0.40
CA GLN A 211 15.24 -4.49 -1.59
C GLN A 211 14.38 -4.54 -2.84
N LEU A 212 13.86 -3.37 -3.23
CA LEU A 212 13.66 -3.02 -4.63
C LEU A 212 15.06 -2.81 -5.25
N LEU A 213 15.64 -3.86 -5.84
CA LEU A 213 16.80 -3.67 -6.70
C LEU A 213 16.30 -3.38 -8.12
N SER A 214 16.42 -2.13 -8.56
CA SER A 214 16.39 -1.79 -9.99
C SER A 214 17.73 -2.21 -10.61
N LEU A 215 17.89 -3.50 -10.90
CA LEU A 215 18.90 -3.93 -11.84
C LEU A 215 18.32 -3.76 -13.25
N GLU A 216 19.09 -3.29 -14.22
CA GLU A 216 18.69 -3.36 -15.62
C GLU A 216 18.42 -4.83 -15.95
N VAL A 217 17.16 -5.16 -16.21
CA VAL A 217 16.73 -6.55 -16.35
C VAL A 217 16.59 -6.93 -17.82
N GLU A 218 17.10 -8.11 -18.18
CA GLU A 218 16.90 -8.66 -19.52
C GLU A 218 15.40 -8.79 -19.84
N LEU A 219 14.99 -8.26 -21.00
CA LEU A 219 13.63 -8.40 -21.50
C LEU A 219 13.24 -9.88 -21.65
N PRO A 220 11.95 -10.22 -21.43
CA PRO A 220 11.49 -11.59 -21.61
C PRO A 220 11.66 -12.01 -23.08
N LYS A 221 12.01 -13.28 -23.30
CA LYS A 221 12.25 -13.83 -24.64
C LYS A 221 11.16 -14.84 -24.99
N LYS A 222 10.71 -14.81 -26.25
CA LYS A 222 9.87 -15.88 -26.81
C LYS A 222 10.65 -17.19 -26.87
N ALA A 223 9.93 -18.30 -27.09
CA ALA A 223 10.54 -19.58 -27.43
C ALA A 223 11.46 -19.51 -28.68
N SER A 224 11.24 -18.52 -29.56
CA SER A 224 12.10 -18.23 -30.71
C SER A 224 13.42 -17.51 -30.36
N GLY A 225 13.63 -17.12 -29.10
CA GLY A 225 14.78 -16.35 -28.64
C GLY A 225 14.67 -14.83 -28.85
N GLU A 226 13.62 -14.36 -29.52
CA GLU A 226 13.36 -12.93 -29.73
C GLU A 226 12.93 -12.25 -28.43
N SER A 227 13.57 -11.12 -28.08
CA SER A 227 13.15 -10.28 -26.95
C SER A 227 11.80 -9.62 -27.24
N VAL A 228 10.89 -9.67 -26.28
CA VAL A 228 9.55 -9.10 -26.39
C VAL A 228 9.41 -7.96 -25.40
N ARG A 229 8.97 -6.81 -25.91
CA ARG A 229 8.45 -5.75 -25.05
C ARG A 229 7.02 -6.09 -24.65
N VAL A 230 6.81 -6.28 -23.36
CA VAL A 230 5.47 -6.39 -22.79
C VAL A 230 4.95 -4.98 -22.58
N ARG A 231 3.70 -4.73 -22.94
CA ARG A 231 3.05 -3.45 -22.67
C ARG A 231 1.80 -3.73 -21.86
N GLY A 232 1.74 -3.16 -20.67
CA GLY A 232 0.48 -3.03 -19.96
C GLY A 232 -0.41 -2.00 -20.65
N LEU A 233 -1.72 -2.11 -20.41
CA LEU A 233 -2.63 -1.01 -20.73
C LEU A 233 -2.62 0.02 -19.62
N ASP A 234 -2.59 1.29 -20.00
CA ASP A 234 -2.80 2.40 -19.07
C ASP A 234 -4.27 2.43 -18.60
N LEU A 235 -4.52 3.21 -17.53
CA LEU A 235 -5.82 3.25 -16.89
C LEU A 235 -6.95 3.73 -17.83
N PRO A 236 -6.81 4.81 -18.63
CA PRO A 236 -7.85 5.23 -19.58
C PRO A 236 -8.15 4.17 -20.66
N THR A 237 -7.11 3.53 -21.22
CA THR A 237 -7.30 2.50 -22.25
C THR A 237 -7.99 1.27 -21.66
N LEU A 238 -7.61 0.87 -20.45
CA LEU A 238 -8.23 -0.24 -19.74
C LEU A 238 -9.73 0.02 -19.49
N LEU A 239 -10.08 1.23 -19.06
CA LEU A 239 -11.47 1.62 -18.78
C LEU A 239 -12.32 1.77 -20.03
N THR A 240 -11.79 2.36 -21.11
CA THR A 240 -12.54 2.53 -22.37
C THR A 240 -12.75 1.22 -23.12
N GLY A 241 -11.93 0.21 -22.88
CA GLY A 241 -12.10 -1.15 -23.39
C GLY A 241 -12.93 -2.07 -22.47
N SER A 242 -13.44 -1.56 -21.33
CA SER A 242 -14.19 -2.31 -20.34
C SER A 242 -15.69 -1.99 -20.41
N ASP A 243 -16.52 -3.03 -20.53
CA ASP A 243 -17.97 -2.95 -20.26
C ASP A 243 -18.30 -3.20 -18.79
N VAL A 244 -17.27 -3.42 -17.95
CA VAL A 244 -17.41 -3.70 -16.53
C VAL A 244 -17.51 -2.39 -15.75
N GLU A 245 -18.51 -2.29 -14.88
CA GLU A 245 -18.67 -1.16 -13.96
C GLU A 245 -17.55 -1.14 -12.91
N THR A 246 -16.91 0.02 -12.76
CA THR A 246 -15.71 0.17 -11.92
C THR A 246 -15.78 1.34 -10.93
N GLY A 247 -16.86 2.13 -10.93
CA GLY A 247 -16.90 3.40 -10.19
C GLY A 247 -15.96 4.49 -10.74
N LEU A 248 -15.38 4.26 -11.92
CA LEU A 248 -14.51 5.19 -12.65
C LEU A 248 -15.16 5.58 -13.98
N GLN A 249 -14.87 6.79 -14.43
CA GLN A 249 -15.27 7.27 -15.75
C GLN A 249 -14.10 7.95 -16.47
N VAL A 250 -14.05 7.80 -17.79
CA VAL A 250 -13.11 8.51 -18.66
C VAL A 250 -13.84 9.68 -19.31
N THR A 251 -13.35 10.89 -19.11
CA THR A 251 -13.93 12.10 -19.71
C THR A 251 -13.53 12.24 -21.18
N SER A 252 -14.19 13.14 -21.91
CA SER A 252 -13.81 13.48 -23.29
C SER A 252 -12.39 14.07 -23.42
N ALA A 253 -11.81 14.54 -22.31
CA ALA A 253 -10.43 15.02 -22.24
C ALA A 253 -9.41 13.91 -21.88
N GLN A 254 -9.84 12.64 -21.86
CA GLN A 254 -9.05 11.47 -21.42
C GLN A 254 -8.63 11.49 -19.95
N GLU A 255 -9.19 12.38 -19.13
CA GLU A 255 -9.03 12.33 -17.68
C GLU A 255 -9.86 11.18 -17.09
N VAL A 256 -9.31 10.47 -16.12
CA VAL A 256 -10.04 9.48 -15.31
C VAL A 256 -10.58 10.15 -14.06
N LYS A 257 -11.86 9.93 -13.74
CA LYS A 257 -12.51 10.46 -12.53
C LYS A 257 -13.21 9.37 -11.74
N LEU A 258 -13.18 9.50 -10.42
CA LEU A 258 -14.11 8.78 -9.55
C LEU A 258 -15.53 9.28 -9.84
N THR A 259 -16.45 8.36 -10.10
CA THR A 259 -17.84 8.71 -10.43
C THR A 259 -18.55 9.37 -9.26
N GLU A 260 -18.29 8.91 -8.03
CA GLU A 260 -18.96 9.40 -6.83
C GLU A 260 -18.46 10.78 -6.37
N SER A 261 -17.13 10.95 -6.24
CA SER A 261 -16.54 12.20 -5.75
C SER A 261 -16.27 13.23 -6.84
N GLY A 262 -16.25 12.81 -8.12
CA GLY A 262 -15.82 13.64 -9.25
C GLY A 262 -14.32 13.94 -9.26
N THR A 263 -13.54 13.34 -8.35
CA THR A 263 -12.10 13.56 -8.20
C THR A 263 -11.35 12.99 -9.41
N THR A 264 -10.48 13.80 -10.01
CA THR A 264 -9.57 13.35 -11.08
C THR A 264 -8.46 12.49 -10.49
N ILE A 265 -8.27 11.29 -11.03
CA ILE A 265 -7.22 10.36 -10.65
C ILE A 265 -6.03 10.54 -11.61
N PRO A 266 -4.79 10.66 -11.11
CA PRO A 266 -3.59 10.56 -11.95
C PRO A 266 -3.53 9.20 -12.64
N THR A 267 -3.28 9.21 -13.95
CA THR A 267 -3.17 8.00 -14.77
C THR A 267 -1.72 7.58 -15.02
N ASP A 268 -0.78 8.31 -14.44
CA ASP A 268 0.64 8.00 -14.53
C ASP A 268 0.94 6.68 -13.79
N PRO A 269 1.82 5.81 -14.34
CA PRO A 269 2.38 4.70 -13.59
C PRO A 269 2.98 5.17 -12.27
N GLY A 270 3.03 4.28 -11.27
CA GLY A 270 3.46 4.66 -9.92
C GLY A 270 2.31 5.08 -9.00
N THR A 271 1.06 5.06 -9.47
CA THR A 271 -0.09 5.61 -8.71
C THR A 271 -0.93 4.53 -8.02
N THR A 272 -1.14 4.68 -6.72
CA THR A 272 -2.13 3.93 -5.91
C THR A 272 -3.26 4.85 -5.50
N VAL A 273 -4.50 4.54 -5.86
CA VAL A 273 -5.70 5.26 -5.37
C VAL A 273 -6.63 4.30 -4.65
N ILE A 274 -6.98 4.63 -3.41
CA ILE A 274 -7.93 3.88 -2.61
C ILE A 274 -9.14 4.77 -2.34
N SER A 275 -10.26 4.33 -2.87
CA SER A 275 -11.64 4.72 -2.56
C SER A 275 -12.37 3.49 -2.03
N GLY A 276 -13.54 3.64 -1.43
CA GLY A 276 -14.29 2.50 -0.90
C GLY A 276 -13.68 1.95 0.39
N THR A 277 -13.61 0.63 0.54
CA THR A 277 -13.26 -0.02 1.82
C THR A 277 -12.00 -0.87 1.75
N VAL A 278 -11.13 -0.76 2.76
CA VAL A 278 -10.01 -1.68 3.01
C VAL A 278 -10.08 -2.14 4.47
N ASP A 279 -10.29 -3.42 4.70
CA ASP A 279 -10.61 -3.97 6.03
C ASP A 279 -9.69 -5.15 6.40
N ALA A 280 -8.78 -4.91 7.33
CA ALA A 280 -7.95 -5.91 8.01
C ALA A 280 -8.34 -6.06 9.49
N SER A 281 -9.51 -5.58 9.90
CA SER A 281 -9.92 -5.60 11.31
C SER A 281 -10.07 -7.01 11.86
N ASN A 282 -9.88 -7.16 13.18
CA ASN A 282 -9.95 -8.45 13.86
C ASN A 282 -10.85 -8.38 15.10
N PRO A 283 -12.09 -8.87 15.03
CA PRO A 283 -13.02 -8.82 16.16
C PRO A 283 -12.67 -9.81 17.29
N GLN A 284 -11.63 -10.64 17.13
CA GLN A 284 -11.24 -11.66 18.11
C GLN A 284 -9.78 -11.55 18.56
N GLY A 285 -9.05 -10.52 18.10
CA GLY A 285 -7.62 -10.37 18.39
C GLY A 285 -7.09 -9.01 18.00
N THR A 286 -5.78 -8.93 17.74
CA THR A 286 -5.15 -7.72 17.22
C THR A 286 -5.53 -7.52 15.76
N GLY A 287 -5.77 -6.26 15.36
CA GLY A 287 -6.00 -5.91 13.96
C GLY A 287 -4.83 -6.28 13.05
N GLY A 288 -5.11 -6.48 11.77
CA GLY A 288 -4.13 -6.85 10.76
C GLY A 288 -3.26 -5.69 10.26
N GLU A 289 -2.62 -5.89 9.11
CA GLU A 289 -1.76 -4.89 8.45
C GLU A 289 -2.35 -4.44 7.12
N ILE A 290 -2.26 -3.14 6.83
CA ILE A 290 -2.67 -2.55 5.55
C ILE A 290 -1.52 -1.74 4.99
N ASN A 291 -1.03 -2.10 3.80
CA ASN A 291 0.08 -1.45 3.10
C ASN A 291 -0.40 -0.83 1.79
N LEU A 292 -0.39 0.50 1.69
CA LEU A 292 -0.87 1.27 0.54
C LEU A 292 0.28 2.10 -0.02
N LEU A 293 0.94 1.59 -1.06
CA LEU A 293 2.27 2.03 -1.47
C LEU A 293 2.32 2.33 -2.97
N GLY A 294 3.14 3.31 -3.35
CA GLY A 294 3.39 3.73 -4.73
C GLY A 294 4.15 5.05 -4.74
N ASP A 295 4.56 5.54 -5.91
CA ASP A 295 5.18 6.88 -6.07
C ASP A 295 4.17 8.00 -5.75
N ARG A 296 2.88 7.76 -6.01
CA ARG A 296 1.78 8.65 -5.67
C ARG A 296 0.68 7.85 -4.98
N VAL A 297 0.28 8.25 -3.79
CA VAL A 297 -0.78 7.58 -3.03
C VAL A 297 -1.92 8.55 -2.77
N GLY A 298 -3.13 8.19 -3.20
CA GLY A 298 -4.36 8.96 -2.97
C GLY A 298 -5.39 8.15 -2.20
N ILE A 299 -5.77 8.60 -1.01
CA ILE A 299 -6.84 8.02 -0.19
C ILE A 299 -8.02 8.99 -0.25
N ILE A 300 -9.06 8.61 -1.01
CA ILE A 300 -10.16 9.50 -1.40
C ILE A 300 -11.48 8.85 -0.99
N ASP A 301 -12.21 9.48 -0.06
CA ASP A 301 -13.49 8.97 0.46
C ASP A 301 -13.43 7.48 0.87
N ALA A 302 -12.34 7.10 1.55
CA ALA A 302 -12.05 5.72 1.88
C ALA A 302 -12.28 5.40 3.35
N ASN A 303 -12.72 4.17 3.63
CA ASN A 303 -12.77 3.59 4.96
C ASN A 303 -11.67 2.52 5.07
N ILE A 304 -10.61 2.83 5.80
CA ILE A 304 -9.50 1.94 6.07
C ILE A 304 -9.60 1.49 7.53
N ASN A 305 -9.69 0.19 7.77
CA ASN A 305 -9.92 -0.36 9.10
C ASN A 305 -8.97 -1.53 9.39
N ALA A 306 -8.04 -1.32 10.30
CA ALA A 306 -7.22 -2.34 10.93
C ALA A 306 -7.40 -2.33 12.46
N SER A 307 -8.60 -2.02 12.95
CA SER A 307 -8.91 -2.11 14.39
C SER A 307 -8.91 -3.56 14.88
N GLY A 308 -8.69 -3.76 16.17
CA GLY A 308 -8.76 -5.09 16.77
C GLY A 308 -9.32 -5.09 18.19
N GLN A 309 -9.89 -6.22 18.59
CA GLN A 309 -10.50 -6.40 19.90
C GLN A 309 -9.51 -6.24 21.06
N THR A 310 -8.29 -6.79 20.89
CA THR A 310 -7.24 -6.86 21.92
C THR A 310 -6.01 -5.99 21.61
N GLY A 311 -6.10 -5.17 20.58
CA GLY A 311 -5.02 -4.30 20.11
C GLY A 311 -5.29 -3.81 18.69
N GLY A 312 -4.90 -2.57 18.39
CA GLY A 312 -4.98 -2.05 17.02
C GLY A 312 -3.91 -2.66 16.11
N GLY A 313 -4.22 -2.74 14.83
CA GLY A 313 -3.32 -3.18 13.76
C GLY A 313 -2.40 -2.07 13.24
N THR A 314 -1.87 -2.27 12.03
CA THR A 314 -0.96 -1.32 11.37
C THR A 314 -1.50 -0.88 10.02
N VAL A 315 -1.39 0.43 9.71
CA VAL A 315 -1.70 1.00 8.40
C VAL A 315 -0.51 1.84 7.94
N LEU A 316 0.08 1.51 6.80
CA LEU A 316 1.18 2.25 6.17
C LEU A 316 0.71 2.82 4.83
N ILE A 317 0.82 4.14 4.67
CA ILE A 317 0.36 4.89 3.50
C ILE A 317 1.54 5.70 2.97
N GLY A 318 1.99 5.35 1.77
CA GLY A 318 3.08 6.03 1.07
C GLY A 318 4.48 5.84 1.68
N GLY A 319 4.62 5.22 2.84
CA GLY A 319 5.94 4.92 3.40
C GLY A 319 5.86 4.34 4.81
N ASP A 320 7.03 4.15 5.39
CA ASP A 320 7.21 3.66 6.75
C ASP A 320 7.72 4.79 7.68
N TYR A 321 7.92 4.48 8.96
CA TYR A 321 8.33 5.37 10.02
C TYR A 321 9.50 6.26 9.63
N LYS A 322 9.27 7.58 9.63
CA LYS A 322 10.25 8.62 9.26
C LYS A 322 10.83 8.47 7.85
N GLY A 323 10.12 7.77 6.95
CA GLY A 323 10.66 7.40 5.64
C GLY A 323 11.89 6.49 5.72
N GLN A 324 12.11 5.86 6.87
CA GLN A 324 13.16 4.88 7.08
C GLN A 324 12.64 3.50 6.69
N GLY A 325 13.47 2.49 6.96
CA GLY A 325 13.20 1.16 6.50
C GLY A 325 13.30 1.10 4.99
N THR A 326 12.47 0.25 4.41
CA THR A 326 12.82 -0.31 3.13
C THR A 326 11.62 -0.57 2.21
N ILE A 327 10.45 -0.18 2.70
CA ILE A 327 9.22 -0.12 1.95
C ILE A 327 9.32 1.04 0.92
N PRO A 328 8.76 0.89 -0.29
CA PRO A 328 8.72 1.98 -1.27
C PRO A 328 8.10 3.25 -0.67
N ARG A 329 8.67 4.39 -1.06
CA ARG A 329 8.30 5.71 -0.55
C ARG A 329 7.65 6.54 -1.63
N ALA A 330 6.48 7.07 -1.33
CA ALA A 330 5.74 7.96 -2.20
C ALA A 330 6.48 9.29 -2.33
N GLU A 331 6.47 9.86 -3.53
CA GLU A 331 6.77 11.28 -3.70
C GLU A 331 5.64 12.13 -3.12
N VAL A 332 4.39 11.70 -3.29
CA VAL A 332 3.21 12.45 -2.84
C VAL A 332 2.18 11.51 -2.20
N THR A 333 1.72 11.86 -1.00
CA THR A 333 0.63 11.17 -0.30
C THR A 333 -0.51 12.16 -0.05
N VAL A 334 -1.71 11.86 -0.53
CA VAL A 334 -2.91 12.67 -0.31
C VAL A 334 -3.96 11.83 0.40
N ILE A 335 -4.47 12.33 1.53
CA ILE A 335 -5.59 11.74 2.26
C ILE A 335 -6.67 12.81 2.35
N ASP A 336 -7.80 12.58 1.70
CA ASP A 336 -8.88 13.57 1.64
C ASP A 336 -9.67 13.66 2.96
N LYS A 337 -10.50 14.70 3.08
CA LYS A 337 -11.25 14.99 4.30
C LYS A 337 -12.38 13.98 4.62
N ASN A 338 -12.80 13.21 3.62
CA ASN A 338 -13.88 12.23 3.80
C ASN A 338 -13.31 10.86 4.21
N SER A 339 -12.01 10.65 4.07
CA SER A 339 -11.35 9.40 4.43
C SER A 339 -11.21 9.22 5.95
N THR A 340 -11.37 7.98 6.40
CA THR A 340 -11.17 7.56 7.79
C THR A 340 -10.26 6.34 7.86
N ILE A 341 -9.23 6.42 8.69
CA ILE A 341 -8.31 5.34 9.00
C ILE A 341 -8.50 4.95 10.47
N ARG A 342 -8.82 3.69 10.74
CA ARG A 342 -9.00 3.15 12.09
C ARG A 342 -7.97 2.09 12.40
N VAL A 343 -7.22 2.30 13.46
CA VAL A 343 -6.30 1.34 14.08
C VAL A 343 -6.59 1.27 15.59
N ASP A 344 -7.85 1.40 15.98
CA ASP A 344 -8.27 1.35 17.39
C ASP A 344 -8.04 -0.04 18.01
N ALA A 345 -7.73 -0.06 19.31
CA ALA A 345 -8.08 -1.21 20.14
C ALA A 345 -9.52 -1.02 20.64
N ILE A 346 -10.38 -2.03 20.50
CA ILE A 346 -11.81 -1.89 20.83
C ILE A 346 -12.05 -2.12 22.33
N GLU A 347 -11.76 -3.30 22.86
CA GLU A 347 -12.04 -3.61 24.28
C GLU A 347 -10.82 -3.48 25.18
N ASN A 348 -9.70 -4.09 24.78
CA ASN A 348 -8.48 -4.14 25.57
C ASN A 348 -7.28 -3.90 24.66
N GLY A 349 -6.20 -3.39 25.23
CA GLY A 349 -4.93 -3.27 24.54
C GLY A 349 -4.66 -1.90 23.96
N ARG A 350 -3.46 -1.77 23.39
CA ARG A 350 -2.97 -0.50 22.86
C ARG A 350 -3.61 -0.22 21.50
N GLY A 351 -3.95 1.04 21.24
CA GLY A 351 -4.18 1.51 19.89
C GLY A 351 -3.01 1.14 18.96
N GLY A 352 -3.32 0.95 17.69
CA GLY A 352 -2.39 0.48 16.67
C GLY A 352 -1.49 1.58 16.13
N ARG A 353 -0.96 1.34 14.94
CA ARG A 353 -0.02 2.24 14.25
C ARG A 353 -0.58 2.68 12.91
N ALA A 354 -0.62 3.99 12.67
CA ALA A 354 -0.97 4.54 11.35
C ALA A 354 0.13 5.51 10.89
N ILE A 355 0.65 5.32 9.68
CA ILE A 355 1.71 6.17 9.10
C ILE A 355 1.25 6.66 7.74
N ALA A 356 1.28 7.97 7.54
CA ALA A 356 1.13 8.64 6.26
C ALA A 356 2.39 9.43 5.95
N TRP A 357 3.14 8.99 4.93
CA TRP A 357 4.47 9.53 4.64
C TRP A 357 4.67 9.81 3.14
N ALA A 358 5.50 10.81 2.82
CA ALA A 358 5.96 11.08 1.46
C ALA A 358 7.32 11.81 1.43
N GLU A 359 8.13 11.57 0.39
CA GLU A 359 9.43 12.24 0.14
C GLU A 359 9.22 13.73 -0.14
N LYS A 360 8.18 14.10 -0.90
CA LYS A 360 7.90 15.51 -1.18
C LYS A 360 6.76 15.98 -0.28
N THR A 361 5.52 15.74 -0.71
CA THR A 361 4.36 16.34 -0.07
C THR A 361 3.43 15.29 0.51
N THR A 362 3.14 15.41 1.80
CA THR A 362 1.96 14.78 2.40
C THR A 362 0.86 15.83 2.56
N ALA A 363 -0.33 15.57 2.02
CA ALA A 363 -1.51 16.39 2.20
C ALA A 363 -2.57 15.59 2.95
N PHE A 364 -2.72 15.86 4.25
CA PHE A 364 -3.58 15.13 5.14
C PHE A 364 -4.80 15.97 5.54
N GLY A 365 -5.99 15.59 5.07
CA GLY A 365 -7.27 16.17 5.43
C GLY A 365 -8.21 15.23 6.19
N GLY A 366 -7.89 13.93 6.26
CA GLY A 366 -8.78 12.88 6.77
C GLY A 366 -8.82 12.72 8.28
N ASN A 367 -9.30 11.56 8.74
CA ASN A 367 -9.41 11.23 10.15
C ASN A 367 -8.62 9.96 10.48
N ILE A 368 -7.77 9.98 11.49
CA ILE A 368 -7.06 8.79 11.99
C ILE A 368 -7.47 8.54 13.44
N LEU A 369 -7.95 7.33 13.72
CA LEU A 369 -8.33 6.88 15.07
C LEU A 369 -7.38 5.75 15.50
N ALA A 370 -6.62 5.98 16.57
CA ALA A 370 -5.69 5.03 17.16
C ALA A 370 -5.89 4.98 18.68
N ARG A 371 -7.12 4.80 19.12
CA ARG A 371 -7.47 4.86 20.55
C ARG A 371 -7.10 3.58 21.29
N GLY A 372 -6.82 3.72 22.58
CA GLY A 372 -6.67 2.59 23.49
C GLY A 372 -8.02 1.92 23.80
N GLY A 373 -7.99 0.64 24.18
CA GLY A 373 -9.20 -0.14 24.46
C GLY A 373 -10.06 0.43 25.58
N GLU A 374 -11.37 0.24 25.48
CA GLU A 374 -12.36 0.76 26.44
C GLU A 374 -12.08 0.32 27.88
N ASN A 375 -11.63 -0.91 28.11
CA ASN A 375 -11.38 -1.45 29.45
C ASN A 375 -9.94 -1.22 29.92
N SER A 376 -8.97 -1.23 29.00
CA SER A 376 -7.55 -1.07 29.30
C SER A 376 -6.72 -0.80 28.05
N GLY A 377 -5.58 -0.13 28.24
CA GLY A 377 -4.54 0.03 27.22
C GLY A 377 -4.32 1.48 26.81
N ASN A 378 -3.10 1.76 26.32
CA ASN A 378 -2.69 3.10 25.93
C ASN A 378 -3.18 3.45 24.52
N GLY A 379 -3.15 4.73 24.18
CA GLY A 379 -3.33 5.15 22.80
C GLY A 379 -2.20 4.63 21.90
N GLY A 380 -2.49 4.61 20.61
CA GLY A 380 -1.61 4.12 19.57
C GLY A 380 -0.54 5.11 19.17
N PHE A 381 0.00 4.90 17.98
CA PHE A 381 1.00 5.77 17.37
C PHE A 381 0.50 6.19 15.99
N VAL A 382 0.52 7.49 15.72
CA VAL A 382 0.18 8.04 14.41
C VAL A 382 1.33 8.88 13.94
N GLU A 383 1.75 8.73 12.68
CA GLU A 383 2.68 9.62 12.01
C GLU A 383 2.03 10.21 10.77
N VAL A 384 2.11 11.53 10.62
CA VAL A 384 1.75 12.21 9.37
C VAL A 384 2.88 13.17 9.01
N SER A 385 3.64 12.80 7.99
CA SER A 385 4.89 13.48 7.66
C SER A 385 5.09 13.61 6.16
N GLY A 386 5.63 14.75 5.72
CA GLY A 386 6.15 14.92 4.37
C GLY A 386 7.53 15.54 4.49
N LYS A 387 8.54 14.93 3.85
CA LYS A 387 9.93 15.33 4.05
C LYS A 387 10.22 16.73 3.51
N ASP A 388 9.67 17.10 2.35
CA ASP A 388 9.76 18.49 1.86
C ASP A 388 8.60 19.35 2.38
N GLN A 389 7.37 18.82 2.44
CA GLN A 389 6.19 19.59 2.82
C GLN A 389 5.09 18.74 3.47
N LEU A 390 4.51 19.23 4.57
CA LEU A 390 3.23 18.74 5.08
C LEU A 390 2.13 19.80 4.97
N ILE A 391 0.98 19.40 4.41
CA ILE A 391 -0.27 20.16 4.48
C ILE A 391 -1.20 19.40 5.43
N TYR A 392 -1.34 19.87 6.66
CA TYR A 392 -2.15 19.23 7.70
C TYR A 392 -3.46 19.97 7.93
N ARG A 393 -4.59 19.29 7.70
CA ARG A 393 -5.97 19.78 7.85
C ARG A 393 -6.93 18.74 8.43
N GLY A 394 -6.44 17.55 8.73
CA GLY A 394 -7.23 16.44 9.25
C GLY A 394 -7.29 16.39 10.77
N ASN A 395 -7.89 15.33 11.29
CA ASN A 395 -8.03 15.07 12.72
C ASN A 395 -7.37 13.74 13.09
N VAL A 396 -6.72 13.70 14.25
CA VAL A 396 -6.13 12.48 14.80
C VAL A 396 -6.59 12.32 16.25
N ASP A 397 -7.11 11.14 16.59
CA ASP A 397 -7.48 10.76 17.95
C ASP A 397 -6.62 9.57 18.40
N VAL A 398 -5.69 9.86 19.32
CA VAL A 398 -4.84 8.86 20.00
C VAL A 398 -5.20 8.74 21.48
N SER A 399 -6.42 9.09 21.87
CA SER A 399 -6.84 9.06 23.27
C SER A 399 -6.90 7.64 23.84
N ALA A 400 -6.86 7.55 25.17
CA ALA A 400 -7.11 6.30 25.88
C ALA A 400 -7.86 6.63 27.17
N GLN A 401 -9.04 6.02 27.36
CA GLN A 401 -9.85 6.26 28.54
C GLN A 401 -9.23 5.65 29.80
N ASN A 402 -8.65 4.46 29.67
CA ASN A 402 -8.08 3.66 30.76
C ASN A 402 -6.59 3.35 30.52
N GLY A 403 -5.86 4.33 30.01
CA GLY A 403 -4.42 4.25 29.75
C GLY A 403 -3.82 5.63 29.49
N ASN A 404 -2.53 5.67 29.17
CA ASN A 404 -1.90 6.90 28.72
C ASN A 404 -2.33 7.21 27.27
N PRO A 405 -2.56 8.48 26.92
CA PRO A 405 -2.71 8.88 25.52
C PRO A 405 -1.53 8.40 24.67
N GLY A 406 -1.83 8.13 23.41
CA GLY A 406 -0.85 7.75 22.40
C GLY A 406 -0.05 8.95 21.90
N THR A 407 0.66 8.74 20.79
CA THR A 407 1.53 9.74 20.21
C THR A 407 1.09 10.05 18.80
N LEU A 408 1.00 11.34 18.48
CA LEU A 408 0.97 11.82 17.12
C LEU A 408 2.35 12.43 16.81
N LEU A 409 3.05 11.85 15.85
CA LEU A 409 4.28 12.35 15.26
C LEU A 409 3.95 13.10 13.96
N LEU A 410 4.65 14.19 13.77
CA LEU A 410 4.42 15.23 12.79
C LEU A 410 5.83 15.78 12.51
N ASP A 411 6.32 15.91 11.27
CA ASP A 411 7.73 16.25 11.01
C ASP A 411 7.99 17.72 10.54
N PRO A 412 8.45 18.68 11.39
CA PRO A 412 8.86 20.03 10.98
C PRO A 412 10.15 20.04 10.15
N GLU A 413 10.27 20.97 9.19
CA GLU A 413 11.40 21.03 8.27
C GLU A 413 12.63 21.68 8.92
N ASN A 414 12.52 22.89 9.49
CA ASN A 414 13.66 23.63 10.06
C ASN A 414 13.32 24.34 11.39
N ILE A 415 14.34 24.58 12.22
CA ILE A 415 14.30 25.55 13.32
C ILE A 415 15.42 26.59 13.10
N ILE A 416 15.08 27.87 13.10
CA ILE A 416 16.00 29.00 12.97
C ILE A 416 15.96 29.79 14.28
N VAL A 417 17.12 29.97 14.92
CA VAL A 417 17.29 30.88 16.05
C VAL A 417 17.74 32.24 15.53
N VAL A 418 16.99 33.30 15.81
CA VAL A 418 17.28 34.68 15.38
C VAL A 418 17.68 35.57 16.56
N ASP A 419 18.56 36.53 16.30
CA ASP A 419 19.03 37.53 17.27
C ASP A 419 17.87 38.38 17.85
N GLY A 420 17.95 38.71 19.13
CA GLY A 420 17.01 39.60 19.82
C GLY A 420 15.69 38.94 20.24
N MET A 421 14.56 39.65 20.07
CA MET A 421 13.22 39.27 20.58
C MET A 421 12.19 38.91 19.49
N GLU A 422 12.55 38.96 18.20
CA GLU A 422 11.58 38.90 17.09
C GLU A 422 11.39 37.50 16.50
N GLY A 423 11.27 36.48 17.34
CA GLY A 423 10.98 35.11 16.90
C GLY A 423 9.51 34.96 16.58
N GLN A 424 9.19 34.67 15.31
CA GLN A 424 7.80 34.52 14.86
C GLN A 424 7.06 33.36 15.56
N ASN A 425 7.81 32.43 16.16
CA ASN A 425 7.29 31.24 16.80
C ASN A 425 7.67 31.13 18.28
N ASP A 426 8.03 32.23 18.96
CA ASP A 426 8.43 32.22 20.38
C ASP A 426 7.40 31.63 21.32
N SER A 427 6.12 31.69 20.97
CA SER A 427 5.07 31.04 21.75
C SER A 427 5.12 29.51 21.73
N ALA A 428 5.78 28.91 20.72
CA ALA A 428 5.86 27.46 20.56
C ALA A 428 6.73 26.81 21.66
N ILE A 429 7.78 27.49 22.12
CA ILE A 429 8.73 26.95 23.11
C ILE A 429 8.32 27.22 24.56
N SER A 430 7.05 27.56 24.80
CA SER A 430 6.56 27.98 26.12
C SER A 430 6.63 26.89 27.20
N ASP A 431 6.69 25.62 26.81
CA ASP A 431 6.89 24.45 27.68
C ASP A 431 8.36 23.97 27.70
N GLY A 432 9.26 24.71 27.04
CA GLY A 432 10.66 24.38 26.89
C GLY A 432 10.95 23.35 25.81
N GLN A 433 9.99 23.01 24.96
CA GLN A 433 10.19 22.02 23.90
C GLN A 433 9.70 22.57 22.56
N ILE A 434 10.45 22.25 21.51
CA ILE A 434 9.96 22.20 20.14
C ILE A 434 10.35 20.83 19.64
N LEU A 435 9.39 19.93 19.67
CA LEU A 435 9.61 18.56 19.23
C LEU A 435 9.45 18.44 17.72
N ALA A 436 10.09 17.41 17.14
CA ALA A 436 9.71 16.91 15.84
C ALA A 436 8.27 16.39 15.99
N GLY A 437 7.29 17.27 15.80
CA GLY A 437 5.90 17.00 16.14
C GLY A 437 4.95 18.19 16.03
N GLU A 438 5.45 19.41 16.21
CA GLU A 438 4.53 20.51 16.58
C GLU A 438 4.00 21.32 15.38
N SER A 439 4.77 21.47 14.30
CA SER A 439 4.26 22.01 13.03
C SER A 439 5.07 21.49 11.84
N PRO A 440 4.59 20.45 11.17
CA PRO A 440 5.36 19.82 10.11
C PRO A 440 5.51 20.64 8.85
N GLY A 441 6.65 20.52 8.17
CA GLY A 441 6.99 21.37 7.02
C GLY A 441 7.15 22.86 7.35
N ALA A 442 6.98 23.27 8.61
CA ALA A 442 7.21 24.64 9.01
C ALA A 442 8.69 24.86 9.30
N THR A 443 9.15 26.07 8.99
CA THR A 443 10.37 26.61 9.59
C THR A 443 9.97 27.39 10.83
N PHE A 444 10.34 26.89 12.00
CA PHE A 444 10.17 27.64 13.25
C PHE A 444 11.24 28.71 13.32
N THR A 445 10.85 29.96 13.54
CA THR A 445 11.80 31.04 13.85
C THR A 445 11.64 31.41 15.33
N ILE A 446 12.63 31.06 16.14
CA ILE A 446 12.65 31.28 17.59
C ILE A 446 13.68 32.36 17.90
N SER A 447 13.38 33.27 18.80
CA SER A 447 14.32 34.29 19.22
C SER A 447 15.31 33.74 20.23
N GLU A 448 16.53 34.25 20.16
CA GLU A 448 17.59 34.03 21.12
C GLU A 448 17.11 34.36 22.54
N GLU A 449 16.53 35.55 22.76
CA GLU A 449 16.08 35.97 24.10
C GLU A 449 14.99 35.04 24.66
N MET A 450 14.12 34.46 23.82
CA MET A 450 13.15 33.48 24.26
C MET A 450 13.83 32.20 24.76
N LEU A 451 14.84 31.70 24.06
CA LEU A 451 15.63 30.54 24.50
C LEU A 451 16.37 30.81 25.81
N GLU A 452 17.02 31.97 25.92
CA GLU A 452 17.80 32.35 27.10
C GLU A 452 16.91 32.59 28.34
N SER A 453 15.68 33.06 28.13
CA SER A 453 14.69 33.29 29.18
C SER A 453 13.96 32.03 29.63
N THR A 454 14.04 30.95 28.84
CA THR A 454 13.39 29.67 29.14
C THR A 454 14.05 29.00 30.35
N ARG A 455 13.25 28.72 31.38
CA ARG A 455 13.73 28.08 32.61
C ARG A 455 13.58 26.56 32.52
N GLY A 456 14.70 25.85 32.48
CA GLY A 456 14.72 24.38 32.49
C GLY A 456 15.48 23.83 31.30
N ASN A 457 15.20 22.56 30.95
CA ASN A 457 15.79 21.95 29.77
C ASN A 457 15.06 22.45 28.52
N VAL A 458 15.82 22.88 27.52
CA VAL A 458 15.31 23.16 26.18
C VAL A 458 15.59 21.98 25.26
N VAL A 459 14.55 21.48 24.60
CA VAL A 459 14.65 20.44 23.57
C VAL A 459 14.21 21.03 22.25
N LEU A 460 15.11 21.06 21.26
CA LEU A 460 14.82 21.48 19.89
C LEU A 460 15.08 20.31 18.95
N GLU A 461 14.06 19.90 18.20
CA GLU A 461 14.16 18.83 17.22
C GLU A 461 13.63 19.33 15.86
N ALA A 462 14.50 19.34 14.85
CA ALA A 462 14.17 19.64 13.46
C ALA A 462 14.68 18.52 12.56
N ASN A 463 14.01 18.26 11.42
CA ASN A 463 14.36 17.16 10.54
C ASN A 463 15.34 17.52 9.40
N ASN A 464 15.54 18.81 9.08
CA ASN A 464 16.56 19.25 8.12
C ASN A 464 17.68 20.05 8.79
N ASN A 465 17.37 21.20 9.40
CA ASN A 465 18.41 22.02 10.03
C ASN A 465 17.92 22.73 11.31
N ILE A 466 18.82 22.85 12.29
CA ILE A 466 18.74 23.82 13.38
C ILE A 466 19.86 24.83 13.16
N SER A 467 19.51 26.03 12.66
CA SER A 467 20.48 27.09 12.38
C SER A 467 20.36 28.23 13.36
N ILE A 468 21.49 28.74 13.85
CA ILE A 468 21.56 29.96 14.65
C ILE A 468 22.06 31.08 13.74
N ALA A 469 21.29 32.18 13.64
CA ALA A 469 21.68 33.37 12.90
C ALA A 469 22.89 34.06 13.56
N ASP A 470 23.44 35.10 12.91
CA ASP A 470 24.50 35.90 13.52
C ASP A 470 23.93 36.66 14.73
N LEU A 471 24.29 36.22 15.93
CA LEU A 471 23.83 36.80 17.18
C LEU A 471 24.70 38.02 17.50
N SER A 472 24.07 39.12 17.91
CA SER A 472 24.74 40.41 18.07
C SER A 472 25.86 40.39 19.12
N ASP A 473 25.81 39.46 20.07
CA ASP A 473 26.86 39.21 21.05
C ASP A 473 27.67 37.91 20.81
N ASN A 474 27.32 37.16 19.75
CA ASN A 474 27.87 35.85 19.39
C ASN A 474 27.76 34.78 20.48
N ARG A 475 26.70 34.79 21.31
CA ARG A 475 26.51 33.84 22.41
C ARG A 475 25.06 33.40 22.49
N LEU A 476 24.82 32.28 23.14
CA LEU A 476 23.47 31.82 23.53
C LEU A 476 23.57 31.36 24.98
N PHE A 477 23.02 32.12 25.91
CA PHE A 477 23.16 31.97 27.35
C PHE A 477 21.97 31.28 28.01
N TYR A 478 22.21 30.18 28.71
CA TYR A 478 21.23 29.58 29.62
C TYR A 478 21.57 29.97 31.06
N SER A 479 20.68 30.72 31.71
CA SER A 479 20.87 31.10 33.12
C SER A 479 20.63 29.91 34.04
N ALA A 480 21.70 29.27 34.52
CA ALA A 480 21.62 28.24 35.55
C ALA A 480 21.30 28.88 36.92
N ILE A 481 20.09 28.68 37.43
CA ILE A 481 19.83 28.90 38.87
C ILE A 481 20.46 27.73 39.63
N LEU A 482 21.59 28.00 40.28
CA LEU A 482 22.27 27.07 41.16
C LEU A 482 21.44 26.84 42.44
N LEU A 483 20.57 25.83 42.44
CA LEU A 483 20.14 25.15 43.67
C LEU A 483 20.89 23.82 43.72
N ALA A 484 21.79 23.71 44.70
CA ALA A 484 22.76 22.63 44.80
C ALA A 484 22.13 21.23 44.90
N LEU A 485 22.88 20.27 44.33
CA LEU A 485 22.76 18.81 44.38
C LEU A 485 21.87 18.16 43.32
N GLU A 486 22.37 18.17 42.07
CA GLU A 486 22.58 17.04 41.15
C GLU A 486 23.21 17.65 39.86
N PRO A 487 24.20 17.02 39.20
CA PRO A 487 24.79 17.59 37.99
C PRO A 487 23.81 17.50 36.80
N MET A 488 23.16 18.61 36.46
CA MET A 488 22.40 18.72 35.19
C MET A 488 23.35 18.67 33.99
N GLN A 489 23.06 17.77 33.06
CA GLN A 489 23.72 17.72 31.76
C GLN A 489 23.37 18.95 30.92
N ILE A 490 24.39 19.44 30.22
CA ILE A 490 24.35 20.48 29.19
C ILE A 490 23.22 20.21 28.18
N ALA A 491 22.60 21.28 27.67
CA ALA A 491 21.63 21.27 26.57
C ALA A 491 21.95 20.17 25.55
N VAL A 492 21.04 19.21 25.42
CA VAL A 492 21.18 18.12 24.45
C VAL A 492 20.61 18.61 23.13
N VAL A 493 21.42 19.34 22.37
CA VAL A 493 21.13 19.60 20.96
C VAL A 493 21.36 18.29 20.21
N ARG A 494 20.29 17.57 19.90
CA ARG A 494 20.35 16.36 19.07
C ARG A 494 20.02 16.74 17.62
N VAL A 495 21.04 17.17 16.89
CA VAL A 495 21.01 17.13 15.42
C VAL A 495 21.20 15.66 15.03
N HIS A 496 20.15 15.01 14.56
CA HIS A 496 20.27 13.70 13.92
C HIS A 496 20.51 13.97 12.43
N PHE A 497 21.73 13.71 11.96
CA PHE A 497 22.07 13.69 10.53
C PHE A 497 21.44 12.48 9.82
#